data_AF-A0A3N5FSL8-F1
#
_entry.id   AF-A0A3N5FSL8-F1
#
_cell.length_a   1.000
_cell.length_b   1.000
_cell.length_c   1.000
_cell.angle_alpha   90.00
_cell.angle_beta   90.00
_cell.angle_gamma   90.00
#
_symmetry.space_group_name_H-M   'P 1'
#
loop_
_entity.id
_entity.type
_entity.pdbx_description
1 polymer ?
#
loop_
_entity_poly.entity_id
_entity_poly.type
_entity_poly.pdbx_seq_one_letter_code
_entity_poly.pdbx_strand_id
1 'polypeptide(L)'
;MCCFSGHVERVADTSIFARSVENGRQILVYAMTISTRTDVAMILPLPVPPGSPEDAVRFISLKEYPDFFKDMKKGFPEPVSRSLMPTKSARPAAVPAAPKLEVVQVGEFEASFGPAVKDFSRLDARFRLPDQTWEQLPAYKDFGFAVFKLKPTATEIHPMAFEFPRVNPRQLFFPTVHIHDGKVHSKATFDHALYCQKRDGEKLSLPEWRESQVTAGQFMKASQAAGVLDGALHCYLKEVRGERKNEDVVL
;
A
#
# COMPACT_ATOMS: atom_id res chain seq x y z
N MET A 1 1.56 -7.72 0.08
CA MET A 1 2.49 -8.37 -0.86
C MET A 1 2.04 -8.01 -2.26
N CYS A 2 3.01 -7.71 -3.11
CA CYS A 2 2.86 -7.18 -4.46
C CYS A 2 3.63 -8.06 -5.45
N CYS A 3 3.75 -7.60 -6.68
CA CYS A 3 4.64 -8.19 -7.66
C CYS A 3 6.07 -7.64 -7.48
N PHE A 4 7.08 -8.51 -7.33
CA PHE A 4 8.48 -8.12 -7.26
C PHE A 4 9.28 -8.71 -8.42
N SER A 5 10.18 -7.93 -9.03
CA SER A 5 11.02 -8.38 -10.15
C SER A 5 12.06 -9.44 -9.76
N GLY A 6 12.28 -9.68 -8.47
CA GLY A 6 13.26 -10.62 -7.96
C GLY A 6 12.87 -11.18 -6.60
N HIS A 7 13.73 -12.04 -6.06
CA HIS A 7 13.51 -12.66 -4.76
C HIS A 7 13.55 -11.63 -3.63
N VAL A 8 12.58 -11.74 -2.72
CA VAL A 8 12.48 -10.94 -1.51
C VAL A 8 12.43 -11.89 -0.32
N GLU A 9 13.24 -11.65 0.72
CA GLU A 9 13.33 -12.54 1.89
C GLU A 9 12.10 -12.44 2.77
N ARG A 10 11.56 -11.22 2.89
CA ARG A 10 10.39 -10.92 3.71
C ARG A 10 9.65 -9.71 3.17
N VAL A 11 8.32 -9.81 3.15
CA VAL A 11 7.39 -8.68 3.04
C VAL A 11 6.33 -8.85 4.12
N ALA A 12 6.09 -7.80 4.90
CA ALA A 12 5.13 -7.84 6.01
C ALA A 12 4.47 -6.47 6.21
N ASP A 13 3.47 -6.42 7.10
CA ASP A 13 2.88 -5.17 7.60
C ASP A 13 2.37 -4.27 6.46
N THR A 14 1.79 -4.89 5.42
CA THR A 14 1.33 -4.19 4.23
C THR A 14 0.13 -3.30 4.59
N SER A 15 0.22 -2.02 4.28
CA SER A 15 -0.89 -1.06 4.43
C SER A 15 -1.15 -0.35 3.11
N ILE A 16 -2.41 -0.32 2.70
CA ILE A 16 -2.82 0.30 1.44
C ILE A 16 -3.98 1.23 1.72
N PHE A 17 -3.91 2.47 1.25
CA PHE A 17 -5.03 3.42 1.28
C PHE A 17 -5.50 3.68 -0.14
N ALA A 18 -6.82 3.69 -0.36
CA ALA A 18 -7.42 4.10 -1.63
C ALA A 18 -8.52 5.13 -1.42
N ARG A 19 -8.60 6.11 -2.32
CA ARG A 19 -9.69 7.08 -2.35
C ARG A 19 -10.01 7.49 -3.78
N SER A 20 -11.30 7.64 -4.07
CA SER A 20 -11.75 8.28 -5.31
C SER A 20 -11.59 9.79 -5.24
N VAL A 21 -11.01 10.36 -6.30
CA VAL A 21 -10.91 11.80 -6.50
C VAL A 21 -11.67 12.22 -7.76
N GLU A 22 -11.62 13.50 -8.10
CA GLU A 22 -12.38 14.06 -9.22
C GLU A 22 -11.98 13.41 -10.55
N ASN A 23 -12.82 13.58 -11.58
CA ASN A 23 -12.55 13.13 -12.95
C ASN A 23 -12.30 11.61 -13.07
N GLY A 24 -12.94 10.80 -12.22
CA GLY A 24 -12.83 9.34 -12.28
C GLY A 24 -11.48 8.78 -11.83
N ARG A 25 -10.64 9.59 -11.15
CA ARG A 25 -9.31 9.17 -10.73
C ARG A 25 -9.32 8.56 -9.32
N GLN A 26 -8.26 7.83 -9.00
CA GLN A 26 -8.03 7.24 -7.69
C GLN A 26 -6.65 7.62 -7.18
N ILE A 27 -6.58 8.01 -5.92
CA ILE A 27 -5.34 8.08 -5.17
C ILE A 27 -5.12 6.75 -4.47
N LEU A 28 -3.88 6.24 -4.54
CA LEU A 28 -3.42 5.09 -3.80
C LEU A 28 -2.18 5.46 -2.98
N VAL A 29 -2.12 5.01 -1.73
CA VAL A 29 -0.91 5.04 -0.91
C VAL A 29 -0.58 3.61 -0.52
N TYR A 30 0.69 3.25 -0.62
CA TYR A 30 1.17 1.92 -0.29
C TYR A 30 2.36 2.00 0.68
N ALA A 31 2.35 1.17 1.71
CA ALA A 31 3.49 0.96 2.60
C ALA A 31 3.61 -0.53 2.99
N MET A 32 4.83 -0.95 3.29
CA MET A 32 5.17 -2.29 3.74
C MET A 32 6.54 -2.29 4.40
N THR A 33 6.83 -3.33 5.17
CA THR A 33 8.20 -3.70 5.56
C THR A 33 8.74 -4.71 4.57
N ILE A 34 9.99 -4.52 4.12
CA ILE A 34 10.66 -5.39 3.15
C ILE A 34 12.10 -5.72 3.58
N SER A 35 12.56 -6.93 3.29
CA SER A 35 13.96 -7.34 3.37
C SER A 35 14.41 -7.98 2.06
N THR A 36 15.47 -7.45 1.47
CA THR A 36 16.07 -7.97 0.22
C THR A 36 17.58 -7.82 0.25
N ARG A 37 18.29 -8.74 -0.40
CA ARG A 37 19.76 -8.70 -0.56
C ARG A 37 20.20 -8.00 -1.85
N THR A 38 19.28 -7.77 -2.77
CA THR A 38 19.55 -7.21 -4.10
C THR A 38 18.56 -6.09 -4.41
N ASP A 39 18.92 -5.25 -5.36
CA ASP A 39 17.97 -4.30 -5.95
C ASP A 39 16.77 -5.08 -6.52
N VAL A 40 15.56 -4.62 -6.23
CA VAL A 40 14.31 -5.19 -6.75
C VAL A 40 13.38 -4.07 -7.19
N ALA A 41 12.49 -4.34 -8.13
CA ALA A 41 11.35 -3.48 -8.40
C ALA A 41 10.09 -4.06 -7.77
N MET A 42 9.34 -3.22 -7.04
CA MET A 42 7.93 -3.46 -6.76
C MET A 42 7.12 -2.98 -7.95
N ILE A 43 6.23 -3.83 -8.45
CA ILE A 43 5.38 -3.59 -9.61
C ILE A 43 3.93 -3.69 -9.14
N LEU A 44 3.16 -2.63 -9.34
CA LEU A 44 1.74 -2.56 -9.00
C LEU A 44 0.91 -2.48 -10.28
N PRO A 45 0.11 -3.51 -10.60
CA PRO A 45 -0.88 -3.43 -11.66
C PRO A 45 -1.92 -2.35 -11.33
N LEU A 46 -2.27 -1.52 -12.32
CA LEU A 46 -3.26 -0.46 -12.22
C LEU A 46 -4.30 -0.60 -13.32
N PRO A 47 -5.60 -0.72 -12.99
CA PRO A 47 -6.67 -0.78 -13.98
C PRO A 47 -6.95 0.62 -14.54
N VAL A 48 -6.10 1.06 -15.47
CA VAL A 48 -6.22 2.33 -16.20
C VAL A 48 -7.06 2.14 -17.48
N PRO A 49 -7.69 3.19 -18.02
CA PRO A 49 -8.29 3.13 -19.35
C PRO A 49 -7.27 2.68 -20.41
N PRO A 50 -7.65 1.82 -21.37
CA PRO A 50 -6.77 1.42 -22.46
C PRO A 50 -6.21 2.62 -23.22
N GLY A 51 -4.92 2.59 -23.54
CA GLY A 51 -4.24 3.69 -24.24
C GLY A 51 -3.96 4.93 -23.38
N SER A 52 -3.97 4.80 -22.04
CA SER A 52 -3.55 5.87 -21.14
C SER A 52 -2.14 6.37 -21.46
N PRO A 53 -1.88 7.70 -21.47
CA PRO A 53 -0.57 8.24 -21.77
C PRO A 53 0.47 7.94 -20.67
N GLU A 54 1.76 8.13 -20.98
CA GLU A 54 2.87 7.86 -20.03
C GLU A 54 2.84 8.74 -18.77
N ASP A 55 2.20 9.90 -18.84
CA ASP A 55 2.00 10.84 -17.72
C ASP A 55 0.63 10.65 -17.03
N ALA A 56 -0.11 9.60 -17.37
CA ALA A 56 -1.42 9.32 -16.77
C ALA A 56 -1.35 9.10 -15.26
N VAL A 57 -0.20 8.68 -14.72
CA VAL A 57 0.04 8.49 -13.28
C VAL A 57 0.87 9.62 -12.71
N ARG A 58 0.34 10.25 -11.68
CA ARG A 58 1.02 11.33 -10.96
C ARG A 58 1.49 10.82 -9.60
N PHE A 59 2.80 10.74 -9.40
CA PHE A 59 3.37 10.39 -8.09
C PHE A 59 3.27 11.56 -7.11
N ILE A 60 3.00 11.25 -5.85
CA ILE A 60 2.80 12.20 -4.77
C ILE A 60 3.83 11.89 -3.68
N SER A 61 4.64 12.87 -3.31
CA SER A 61 5.59 12.71 -2.22
C SER A 61 4.88 12.82 -0.88
N LEU A 62 5.01 11.78 -0.05
CA LEU A 62 4.62 11.80 1.37
C LEU A 62 5.85 11.87 2.29
N LYS A 63 6.96 12.44 1.81
CA LYS A 63 8.18 12.62 2.61
C LYS A 63 7.92 13.41 3.90
N GLU A 64 7.03 14.39 3.84
CA GLU A 64 6.63 15.22 4.99
C GLU A 64 5.60 14.54 5.90
N TYR A 65 5.14 13.33 5.54
CA TYR A 65 4.20 12.55 6.35
C TYR A 65 4.57 11.05 6.41
N PRO A 66 5.74 10.70 6.96
CA PRO A 66 6.20 9.30 7.01
C PRO A 66 5.31 8.43 7.92
N ASP A 67 4.71 9.00 8.97
CA ASP A 67 3.82 8.31 9.89
C ASP A 67 2.38 8.11 9.37
N PHE A 68 2.10 8.33 8.07
CA PHE A 68 0.74 8.31 7.50
C PHE A 68 -0.13 7.14 7.98
N PHE A 69 0.33 5.89 7.81
CA PHE A 69 -0.46 4.72 8.22
C PHE A 69 -0.49 4.48 9.72
N LYS A 70 0.55 4.92 10.45
CA LYS A 70 0.59 4.85 11.91
C LYS A 70 -0.45 5.78 12.53
N ASP A 71 -0.59 6.99 11.99
CA ASP A 71 -1.65 7.91 12.37
C ASP A 71 -3.01 7.38 11.92
N MET A 72 -3.11 6.82 10.72
CA MET A 72 -4.37 6.26 10.19
C MET A 72 -4.96 5.18 11.09
N LYS A 73 -4.10 4.30 11.63
CA LYS A 73 -4.49 3.24 12.56
C LYS A 73 -5.14 3.78 13.84
N LYS A 74 -4.83 5.01 14.27
CA LYS A 74 -5.41 5.63 15.48
C LYS A 74 -6.92 5.85 15.36
N GLY A 75 -7.46 5.94 14.14
CA GLY A 75 -8.89 6.03 13.89
C GLY A 75 -9.67 4.74 14.23
N PHE A 76 -8.96 3.64 14.49
CA PHE A 76 -9.51 2.30 14.67
C PHE A 76 -8.99 1.64 15.96
N PRO A 77 -9.26 2.21 17.15
CA PRO A 77 -8.85 1.60 18.40
C PRO A 77 -9.50 0.21 18.53
N GLU A 78 -8.73 -0.75 19.03
CA GLU A 78 -9.28 -2.05 19.40
C GLU A 78 -10.35 -1.87 20.49
N PRO A 79 -11.46 -2.62 20.44
CA PRO A 79 -12.41 -2.63 21.54
C PRO A 79 -11.65 -3.00 22.81
N VAL A 80 -11.60 -2.09 23.77
CA VAL A 80 -10.99 -2.37 25.07
C VAL A 80 -11.80 -3.51 25.68
N SER A 81 -11.24 -4.73 25.69
CA SER A 81 -11.82 -5.79 26.50
C SER A 81 -11.83 -5.26 27.94
N ARG A 82 -13.02 -5.14 28.53
CA ARG A 82 -13.16 -4.88 29.98
C ARG A 82 -12.70 -6.14 30.72
N SER A 83 -11.41 -6.42 30.68
CA SER A 83 -10.79 -7.39 31.59
C SER A 83 -10.69 -6.73 32.95
N LEU A 84 -11.24 -7.41 33.96
CA LEU A 84 -11.22 -7.03 35.37
C LEU A 84 -9.80 -6.60 35.80
N MET A 85 -9.72 -5.49 36.52
CA MET A 85 -8.48 -4.97 37.09
C MET A 85 -7.81 -6.01 38.02
N PRO A 86 -6.53 -6.36 37.81
CA PRO A 86 -5.75 -7.01 38.85
C PRO A 86 -5.02 -5.96 39.69
N THR A 87 -5.06 -6.15 41.01
CA THR A 87 -4.40 -5.35 42.04
C THR A 87 -2.87 -5.34 41.89
N LYS A 88 -2.27 -4.17 42.16
CA LYS A 88 -0.84 -3.87 42.04
C LYS A 88 0.03 -4.81 42.88
N SER A 89 1.05 -5.41 42.26
CA SER A 89 2.27 -5.83 42.94
C SER A 89 3.48 -5.18 42.24
N ALA A 90 4.40 -4.64 43.05
CA ALA A 90 5.56 -3.89 42.58
C ALA A 90 6.61 -4.80 41.95
N ARG A 91 7.24 -4.35 40.85
CA ARG A 91 8.42 -4.97 40.24
C ARG A 91 9.67 -4.11 40.46
N PRO A 92 10.86 -4.72 40.60
CA PRO A 92 12.11 -4.00 40.85
C PRO A 92 12.63 -3.29 39.60
N ALA A 93 13.40 -2.22 39.83
CA ALA A 93 13.94 -1.33 38.81
C ALA A 93 14.96 -2.01 37.88
N ALA A 94 14.85 -1.73 36.57
CA ALA A 94 15.81 -2.15 35.55
C ALA A 94 16.93 -1.10 35.37
N VAL A 95 18.13 -1.59 35.09
CA VAL A 95 19.38 -0.82 34.86
C VAL A 95 19.35 -0.17 33.46
N PRO A 96 19.83 1.08 33.28
CA PRO A 96 19.77 1.76 31.98
C PRO A 96 20.82 1.22 30.99
N ALA A 97 20.40 1.01 29.74
CA ALA A 97 21.29 0.74 28.61
C ALA A 97 21.84 2.05 28.01
N ALA A 98 23.08 2.00 27.52
CA ALA A 98 23.78 3.13 26.90
C ALA A 98 23.12 3.61 25.58
N PRO A 99 23.23 4.91 25.23
CA PRO A 99 22.55 5.48 24.08
C PRO A 99 23.27 5.09 22.77
N LYS A 100 22.51 4.64 21.76
CA LYS A 100 22.98 4.55 20.37
C LYS A 100 22.67 5.85 19.63
N LEU A 101 23.64 6.28 18.82
CA LEU A 101 23.67 7.50 18.01
C LEU A 101 22.65 7.50 16.86
N GLU A 102 22.30 8.71 16.41
CA GLU A 102 21.42 9.05 15.29
C GLU A 102 21.81 8.40 13.96
N VAL A 103 20.78 7.97 13.23
CA VAL A 103 20.84 7.69 11.80
C VAL A 103 19.74 8.50 11.15
N VAL A 104 20.10 9.40 10.23
CA VAL A 104 19.16 10.14 9.37
C VAL A 104 19.52 9.87 7.92
N GLN A 105 18.62 9.20 7.21
CA GLN A 105 18.59 9.15 5.75
C GLN A 105 17.14 9.00 5.31
N VAL A 106 16.64 9.91 4.47
CA VAL A 106 15.21 10.04 4.13
C VAL A 106 15.01 10.05 2.62
N GLY A 107 14.54 8.91 2.11
CA GLY A 107 13.98 8.72 0.76
C GLY A 107 14.80 7.75 -0.10
N GLU A 108 14.24 6.59 -0.46
CA GLU A 108 15.03 5.43 -0.93
C GLU A 108 14.58 4.85 -2.29
N PHE A 109 13.59 5.43 -2.99
CA PHE A 109 13.06 4.81 -4.21
C PHE A 109 12.97 5.75 -5.43
N GLU A 110 13.17 5.16 -6.61
CA GLU A 110 12.81 5.75 -7.90
C GLU A 110 11.47 5.15 -8.35
N ALA A 111 10.57 5.98 -8.88
CA ALA A 111 9.26 5.54 -9.36
C ALA A 111 9.10 5.84 -10.86
N SER A 112 8.40 4.95 -11.57
CA SER A 112 8.06 5.09 -13.00
C SER A 112 6.69 4.49 -13.29
N PHE A 113 6.06 4.90 -14.39
CA PHE A 113 4.82 4.32 -14.90
C PHE A 113 5.04 3.65 -16.26
N GLY A 114 4.61 2.41 -16.38
CA GLY A 114 4.55 1.65 -17.64
C GLY A 114 3.11 1.55 -18.13
N PRO A 115 2.72 2.13 -19.27
CA PRO A 115 1.33 2.13 -19.75
C PRO A 115 0.77 0.74 -20.07
N ALA A 116 1.61 -0.20 -20.49
CA ALA A 116 1.22 -1.56 -20.82
C ALA A 116 2.34 -2.57 -20.56
N VAL A 117 2.01 -3.88 -20.57
CA VAL A 117 2.98 -4.98 -20.40
C VAL A 117 4.15 -4.86 -21.39
N LYS A 118 3.88 -4.50 -22.66
CA LYS A 118 4.92 -4.32 -23.68
C LYS A 118 5.93 -3.23 -23.33
N ASP A 119 5.56 -2.25 -22.50
CA ASP A 119 6.43 -1.14 -22.12
C ASP A 119 7.44 -1.55 -21.03
N PHE A 120 7.24 -2.69 -20.36
CA PHE A 120 8.29 -3.27 -19.50
C PHE A 120 9.57 -3.49 -20.29
N SER A 121 9.48 -3.78 -21.60
CA SER A 121 10.63 -3.93 -22.51
C SER A 121 11.57 -2.70 -22.58
N ARG A 122 11.21 -1.57 -21.92
CA ARG A 122 11.99 -0.33 -21.82
C ARG A 122 12.65 -0.09 -20.44
N LEU A 123 12.32 -0.85 -19.39
CA LEU A 123 12.92 -0.68 -18.04
C LEU A 123 14.33 -1.27 -17.93
N ASP A 124 15.09 -1.19 -16.84
CA ASP A 124 16.26 -2.08 -16.74
C ASP A 124 15.78 -3.53 -16.60
N ALA A 125 16.48 -4.53 -17.16
CA ALA A 125 16.07 -5.94 -17.05
C ALA A 125 15.90 -6.40 -15.60
N ARG A 126 16.67 -5.82 -14.66
CA ARG A 126 16.57 -6.07 -13.21
C ARG A 126 15.26 -5.58 -12.58
N PHE A 127 14.54 -4.70 -13.26
CA PHE A 127 13.30 -4.07 -12.77
C PHE A 127 12.05 -4.54 -13.51
N ARG A 128 12.12 -5.69 -14.19
CA ARG A 128 11.02 -6.29 -14.94
C ARG A 128 10.74 -7.69 -14.41
N LEU A 129 9.47 -8.09 -14.45
CA LEU A 129 9.12 -9.51 -14.41
C LEU A 129 9.37 -10.14 -15.79
N PRO A 130 9.73 -11.44 -15.86
CA PRO A 130 9.80 -12.16 -17.13
C PRO A 130 8.46 -12.08 -17.88
N ASP A 131 8.49 -11.94 -19.21
CA ASP A 131 7.27 -11.82 -20.03
C ASP A 131 6.31 -13.01 -19.81
N GLN A 132 6.87 -14.21 -19.65
CA GLN A 132 6.14 -15.46 -19.36
C GLN A 132 5.38 -15.42 -18.02
N THR A 133 5.78 -14.57 -17.08
CA THR A 133 5.04 -14.38 -15.82
C THR A 133 3.74 -13.61 -16.08
N TRP A 134 3.75 -12.64 -17.00
CA TRP A 134 2.54 -11.90 -17.37
C TRP A 134 1.56 -12.73 -18.22
N GLU A 135 2.06 -13.69 -19.01
CA GLU A 135 1.22 -14.64 -19.75
C GLU A 135 0.34 -15.50 -18.82
N GLN A 136 0.82 -15.76 -17.60
CA GLN A 136 0.06 -16.47 -16.55
C GLN A 136 -1.00 -15.59 -15.87
N LEU A 137 -1.03 -14.29 -16.18
CA LEU A 137 -1.93 -13.29 -15.61
C LEU A 137 -2.66 -12.51 -16.71
N PRO A 138 -3.48 -13.19 -17.53
CA PRO A 138 -4.16 -12.57 -18.66
C PRO A 138 -5.10 -11.42 -18.26
N ALA A 139 -5.49 -11.34 -16.99
CA ALA A 139 -6.27 -10.24 -16.43
C ALA A 139 -5.54 -8.88 -16.51
N TYR A 140 -4.19 -8.87 -16.49
CA TYR A 140 -3.40 -7.64 -16.49
C TYR A 140 -2.95 -7.19 -17.89
N LYS A 141 -3.42 -7.84 -18.96
CA LYS A 141 -3.04 -7.50 -20.34
C LYS A 141 -3.36 -6.05 -20.72
N ASP A 142 -4.43 -5.51 -20.13
CA ASP A 142 -4.95 -4.15 -20.38
C ASP A 142 -4.65 -3.19 -19.22
N PHE A 143 -3.80 -3.59 -18.28
CA PHE A 143 -3.42 -2.75 -17.13
C PHE A 143 -2.20 -1.90 -17.46
N GLY A 144 -2.10 -0.76 -16.76
CA GLY A 144 -0.86 -0.02 -16.60
C GLY A 144 -0.14 -0.45 -15.32
N PHE A 145 1.08 0.02 -15.09
CA PHE A 145 1.91 -0.45 -13.98
C PHE A 145 2.68 0.70 -13.33
N ALA A 146 2.52 0.88 -12.02
CA ALA A 146 3.45 1.69 -11.24
C ALA A 146 4.63 0.81 -10.80
N VAL A 147 5.85 1.27 -11.07
CA VAL A 147 7.09 0.54 -10.79
C VAL A 147 7.94 1.35 -9.83
N PHE A 148 8.31 0.76 -8.70
CA PHE A 148 9.14 1.37 -7.67
C PHE A 148 10.42 0.56 -7.52
N LYS A 149 11.58 1.17 -7.78
CA LYS A 149 12.89 0.54 -7.57
C LYS A 149 13.29 0.68 -6.11
N LEU A 150 13.63 -0.44 -5.48
CA LEU A 150 13.98 -0.55 -4.07
C LEU A 150 15.40 -1.10 -3.93
N LYS A 151 16.19 -0.46 -3.06
CA LYS A 151 17.58 -0.86 -2.77
C LYS A 151 17.64 -1.86 -1.59
N PRO A 152 18.69 -2.69 -1.47
CA PRO A 152 18.89 -3.61 -0.34
C PRO A 152 18.83 -2.95 1.04
N THR A 153 19.20 -1.68 1.14
CA THR A 153 19.20 -0.92 2.40
C THR A 153 17.82 -0.42 2.82
N ALA A 154 16.82 -0.51 1.95
CA ALA A 154 15.48 -0.01 2.21
C ALA A 154 14.75 -0.94 3.18
N THR A 155 14.81 -0.61 4.47
CA THR A 155 14.12 -1.36 5.55
C THR A 155 12.78 -0.73 5.92
N GLU A 156 12.70 0.61 5.86
CA GLU A 156 11.46 1.38 6.00
C GLU A 156 11.35 2.39 4.85
N ILE A 157 10.39 2.15 3.95
CA ILE A 157 10.11 3.04 2.83
C ILE A 157 8.97 3.95 3.25
N HIS A 158 9.17 5.27 3.14
CA HIS A 158 8.06 6.20 3.37
C HIS A 158 6.90 5.86 2.41
N PRO A 159 5.64 6.10 2.82
CA PRO A 159 4.49 5.68 2.02
C PRO A 159 4.57 6.17 0.56
N MET A 160 4.40 5.24 -0.38
CA MET A 160 4.42 5.49 -1.82
C MET A 160 3.03 5.91 -2.25
N ALA A 161 2.84 7.18 -2.60
CA ALA A 161 1.55 7.70 -3.04
C ALA A 161 1.54 8.06 -4.52
N PHE A 162 0.43 7.79 -5.19
CA PHE A 162 0.23 8.16 -6.58
C PHE A 162 -1.25 8.23 -6.94
N GLU A 163 -1.55 8.94 -8.02
CA GLU A 163 -2.89 9.15 -8.54
C GLU A 163 -2.98 8.65 -9.99
N PHE A 164 -4.00 7.86 -10.31
CA PHE A 164 -4.18 7.29 -11.65
C PHE A 164 -5.66 7.33 -12.10
N PRO A 165 -5.93 7.39 -13.42
CA PRO A 165 -7.29 7.25 -13.95
C PRO A 165 -7.79 5.82 -13.79
N ARG A 166 -9.06 5.64 -13.45
CA ARG A 166 -9.67 4.31 -13.33
C ARG A 166 -10.40 3.92 -14.60
N VAL A 167 -10.27 2.66 -15.01
CA VAL A 167 -11.13 2.07 -16.06
C VAL A 167 -12.60 2.02 -15.63
N ASN A 168 -12.85 1.78 -14.33
CA ASN A 168 -14.20 1.81 -13.75
C ASN A 168 -14.26 2.87 -12.64
N PRO A 169 -14.90 4.03 -12.88
CA PRO A 169 -14.94 5.13 -11.90
C PRO A 169 -15.84 4.84 -10.70
N ARG A 170 -16.57 3.72 -10.70
CA ARG A 170 -17.43 3.29 -9.58
C ARG A 170 -16.72 2.33 -8.62
N GLN A 171 -15.48 1.96 -8.91
CA GLN A 171 -14.73 1.01 -8.10
C GLN A 171 -13.49 1.64 -7.49
N LEU A 172 -13.11 1.19 -6.29
CA LEU A 172 -11.76 1.38 -5.74
C LEU A 172 -10.97 0.10 -5.91
N PHE A 173 -9.77 0.22 -6.45
CA PHE A 173 -8.89 -0.91 -6.72
C PHE A 173 -7.72 -0.93 -5.73
N PHE A 174 -7.40 -2.10 -5.19
CA PHE A 174 -6.24 -2.33 -4.32
C PHE A 174 -5.35 -3.42 -4.96
N PRO A 175 -4.11 -3.09 -5.36
CA PRO A 175 -3.16 -4.08 -5.86
C PRO A 175 -2.70 -4.95 -4.69
N THR A 176 -3.23 -6.16 -4.61
CA THR A 176 -2.98 -7.11 -3.53
C THR A 176 -2.57 -8.49 -4.03
N VAL A 177 -2.47 -8.72 -5.35
CA VAL A 177 -1.91 -9.94 -5.92
C VAL A 177 -0.42 -10.10 -5.54
N HIS A 178 -0.02 -11.32 -5.24
CA HIS A 178 1.34 -11.68 -4.81
C HIS A 178 2.08 -12.41 -5.93
N ILE A 179 3.25 -11.88 -6.31
CA ILE A 179 4.23 -12.56 -7.17
C ILE A 179 5.61 -12.19 -6.61
N HIS A 180 6.31 -13.13 -5.99
CA HIS A 180 7.58 -12.81 -5.32
C HIS A 180 8.70 -13.83 -5.58
N ASP A 181 8.43 -14.87 -6.36
CA ASP A 181 9.36 -15.92 -6.77
C ASP A 181 9.31 -16.19 -8.29
N GLY A 182 8.75 -15.25 -9.05
CA GLY A 182 8.51 -15.37 -10.49
C GLY A 182 7.38 -16.34 -10.86
N LYS A 183 6.67 -16.90 -9.88
CA LYS A 183 5.55 -17.82 -10.08
C LYS A 183 4.24 -17.19 -9.62
N VAL A 184 3.16 -17.61 -10.27
CA VAL A 184 1.81 -17.24 -9.90
C VAL A 184 1.20 -18.37 -9.09
N HIS A 185 1.03 -18.15 -7.80
CA HIS A 185 0.36 -19.10 -6.91
C HIS A 185 -1.14 -18.83 -6.87
N SER A 186 -1.97 -19.87 -6.80
CA SER A 186 -3.44 -19.72 -6.72
C SER A 186 -3.90 -19.16 -5.37
N LYS A 187 -3.06 -19.31 -4.34
CA LYS A 187 -3.27 -18.79 -2.99
C LYS A 187 -2.01 -18.09 -2.50
N ALA A 188 -2.21 -17.17 -1.57
CA ALA A 188 -1.13 -16.51 -0.89
C ALA A 188 -1.52 -16.14 0.55
N THR A 189 -0.52 -15.92 1.40
CA THR A 189 -0.74 -15.49 2.79
C THR A 189 -0.79 -13.97 2.85
N PHE A 190 -1.93 -13.44 3.31
CA PHE A 190 -2.14 -12.02 3.43
C PHE A 190 -1.88 -11.55 4.86
N ASP A 191 -1.22 -10.39 4.95
CA ASP A 191 -1.02 -9.62 6.17
C ASP A 191 -1.25 -8.12 5.87
N HIS A 192 -2.49 -7.77 5.48
CA HIS A 192 -2.79 -6.44 4.94
C HIS A 192 -3.79 -5.68 5.81
N ALA A 193 -3.57 -4.38 5.95
CA ALA A 193 -4.57 -3.40 6.35
C ALA A 193 -4.94 -2.55 5.14
N LEU A 194 -6.18 -2.69 4.66
CA LEU A 194 -6.73 -1.91 3.56
C LEU A 194 -7.57 -0.78 4.14
N TYR A 195 -7.27 0.45 3.75
CA TYR A 195 -7.95 1.65 4.17
C TYR A 195 -8.61 2.33 2.98
N CYS A 196 -9.75 2.98 3.19
CA CYS A 196 -10.30 3.86 2.16
C CYS A 196 -11.05 5.08 2.69
N GLN A 197 -11.21 6.05 1.81
CA GLN A 197 -12.26 7.06 1.90
C GLN A 197 -13.17 6.91 0.69
N LYS A 198 -14.46 6.77 0.94
CA LYS A 198 -15.48 6.66 -0.10
C LYS A 198 -16.04 8.05 -0.43
N ARG A 199 -16.46 8.26 -1.68
CA ARG A 199 -17.33 9.37 -2.07
C ARG A 199 -18.80 8.98 -1.95
N ASP A 200 -19.67 9.97 -2.05
CA ASP A 200 -21.11 9.74 -2.15
C ASP A 200 -21.44 8.88 -3.37
N GLY A 201 -22.24 7.83 -3.17
CA GLY A 201 -22.60 6.84 -4.18
C GLY A 201 -21.74 5.58 -4.21
N GLU A 202 -20.54 5.59 -3.62
CA GLU A 202 -19.75 4.37 -3.41
C GLU A 202 -20.31 3.60 -2.20
N LYS A 203 -20.61 2.31 -2.38
CA LYS A 203 -21.20 1.46 -1.34
C LYS A 203 -20.12 0.58 -0.71
N LEU A 204 -20.00 0.64 0.62
CA LEU A 204 -19.19 -0.29 1.39
C LEU A 204 -20.07 -1.38 1.99
N SER A 205 -19.60 -2.63 1.92
CA SER A 205 -20.13 -3.72 2.75
C SER A 205 -19.67 -3.49 4.20
N LEU A 206 -20.51 -2.82 5.00
CA LEU A 206 -20.18 -2.49 6.40
C LEU A 206 -19.78 -3.70 7.28
N PRO A 207 -20.25 -4.94 7.06
CA PRO A 207 -19.73 -6.10 7.79
C PRO A 207 -18.24 -6.38 7.55
N GLU A 208 -17.67 -5.96 6.42
CA GLU A 208 -16.27 -6.18 6.07
C GLU A 208 -15.37 -4.98 6.35
N TRP A 209 -15.95 -3.79 6.54
CA TRP A 209 -15.25 -2.53 6.69
C TRP A 209 -15.65 -1.85 7.99
N ARG A 210 -14.69 -1.68 8.90
CA ARG A 210 -14.86 -0.83 10.08
C ARG A 210 -14.74 0.63 9.68
N GLU A 211 -15.66 1.47 10.13
CA GLU A 211 -15.56 2.92 10.01
C GLU A 211 -14.74 3.51 11.17
N SER A 212 -13.98 4.58 10.92
CA SER A 212 -13.26 5.30 11.97
C SER A 212 -14.25 6.01 12.90
N GLN A 213 -13.91 6.15 14.18
CA GLN A 213 -14.82 6.76 15.17
C GLN A 213 -15.12 8.24 14.90
N VAL A 214 -14.20 8.92 14.23
CA VAL A 214 -14.24 10.35 13.91
C VAL A 214 -13.73 10.57 12.49
N THR A 215 -13.89 11.79 11.96
CA THR A 215 -13.35 12.18 10.66
C THR A 215 -11.83 12.19 10.65
N ALA A 216 -11.22 11.97 9.48
CA ALA A 216 -9.78 11.85 9.33
C ALA A 216 -9.03 13.06 9.88
N GLY A 217 -9.55 14.28 9.71
CA GLY A 217 -8.90 15.51 10.19
C GLY A 217 -8.71 15.59 11.71
N GLN A 218 -9.36 14.72 12.49
CA GLN A 218 -9.23 14.68 13.94
C GLN A 218 -8.08 13.79 14.43
N PHE A 219 -7.60 12.84 13.61
CA PHE A 219 -6.51 11.92 13.97
C PHE A 219 -5.37 11.86 12.95
N MET A 220 -5.58 12.43 11.76
CA MET A 220 -4.60 12.58 10.69
C MET A 220 -4.10 14.01 10.60
N LYS A 221 -2.84 14.19 10.19
CA LYS A 221 -2.24 15.48 9.85
C LYS A 221 -2.57 15.82 8.39
N ALA A 222 -3.84 16.16 8.12
CA ALA A 222 -4.35 16.37 6.76
C ALA A 222 -3.52 17.40 5.95
N SER A 223 -2.99 18.43 6.59
CA SER A 223 -2.12 19.44 5.97
C SER A 223 -0.79 18.88 5.46
N GLN A 224 -0.29 17.77 6.03
CA GLN A 224 0.93 17.08 5.60
C GLN A 224 0.64 15.99 4.55
N ALA A 225 -0.63 15.66 4.30
CA ALA A 225 -1.01 14.56 3.42
C ALA A 225 -1.01 14.92 1.92
N ALA A 226 -0.56 16.12 1.53
CA ALA A 226 -0.46 16.55 0.13
C ALA A 226 -1.77 16.31 -0.71
N GLY A 227 -2.93 16.48 -0.07
CA GLY A 227 -4.24 16.28 -0.71
C GLY A 227 -4.67 14.81 -0.90
N VAL A 228 -3.88 13.84 -0.43
CA VAL A 228 -4.18 12.40 -0.53
C VAL A 228 -5.46 12.02 0.22
N LEU A 229 -5.67 12.61 1.40
CA LEU A 229 -6.83 12.33 2.26
C LEU A 229 -7.72 13.56 2.39
N ASP A 230 -9.01 13.32 2.61
CA ASP A 230 -9.98 14.35 2.99
C ASP A 230 -10.08 14.44 4.50
N GLY A 231 -9.78 15.59 5.09
CA GLY A 231 -9.94 15.77 6.53
C GLY A 231 -11.40 15.68 6.98
N ALA A 232 -12.36 15.95 6.10
CA ALA A 232 -13.78 16.00 6.42
C ALA A 232 -14.46 14.61 6.39
N LEU A 233 -13.82 13.59 5.81
CA LEU A 233 -14.41 12.27 5.65
C LEU A 233 -13.90 11.28 6.71
N HIS A 234 -14.73 10.30 7.04
CA HIS A 234 -14.28 9.11 7.79
C HIS A 234 -13.37 8.24 6.94
N CYS A 235 -12.50 7.48 7.60
CA CYS A 235 -11.75 6.40 6.97
C CYS A 235 -12.44 5.08 7.26
N TYR A 236 -12.24 4.10 6.38
CA TYR A 236 -12.70 2.73 6.60
C TYR A 236 -11.51 1.78 6.57
N LEU A 237 -11.55 0.71 7.36
CA LEU A 237 -10.50 -0.30 7.49
C LEU A 237 -11.08 -1.69 7.22
N LYS A 238 -10.42 -2.45 6.37
CA LYS A 238 -10.59 -3.89 6.18
C LYS A 238 -9.26 -4.59 6.40
N GLU A 239 -9.24 -5.56 7.32
CA GLU A 239 -8.06 -6.40 7.52
C GLU A 239 -8.17 -7.68 6.67
N VAL A 240 -7.12 -7.93 5.88
CA VAL A 240 -7.04 -9.13 5.04
C VAL A 240 -5.88 -9.97 5.57
N ARG A 241 -6.23 -11.01 6.33
CA ARG A 241 -5.27 -11.89 7.03
C ARG A 241 -5.41 -13.35 6.59
N GLY A 242 -4.31 -14.10 6.66
CA GLY A 242 -4.26 -15.55 6.47
C GLY A 242 -4.15 -15.99 5.00
N GLU A 243 -4.15 -17.30 4.78
CA GLU A 243 -4.13 -17.88 3.42
C GLU A 243 -5.46 -17.59 2.71
N ARG A 244 -5.38 -16.94 1.54
CA ARG A 244 -6.54 -16.60 0.71
C ARG A 244 -6.23 -16.82 -0.75
N LYS A 245 -7.25 -16.74 -1.60
CA LYS A 245 -7.07 -16.68 -3.05
C LYS A 245 -6.16 -15.50 -3.40
N ASN A 246 -5.22 -15.73 -4.30
CA ASN A 246 -4.26 -14.72 -4.72
C ASN A 246 -4.90 -13.79 -5.77
N GLU A 247 -5.60 -12.76 -5.32
CA GLU A 247 -6.30 -11.81 -6.18
C GLU A 247 -6.26 -10.38 -5.62
N ASP A 248 -6.47 -9.41 -6.51
CA ASP A 248 -6.63 -8.02 -6.14
C ASP A 248 -7.98 -7.77 -5.45
N VAL A 249 -8.00 -6.84 -4.50
CA VAL A 249 -9.24 -6.41 -3.85
C VAL A 249 -9.85 -5.27 -4.64
N VAL A 250 -11.12 -5.43 -5.02
CA VAL A 250 -11.92 -4.38 -5.67
C VAL A 250 -13.14 -4.09 -4.80
N LEU A 251 -13.41 -2.81 -4.61
CA LEU A 251 -14.61 -2.29 -3.96
C LEU A 251 -15.54 -1.70 -5.01
#